data_AF-A0A9R1FXT5-F1
#
_entry.id   AF-A0A9R1FXT5-F1
#
_cell.length_a   1.000
_cell.length_b   1.000
_cell.length_c   1.000
_cell.angle_alpha   90.00
_cell.angle_beta   90.00
_cell.angle_gamma   90.00
#
_symmetry.space_group_name_H-M   'P 1'
#
loop_
_entity.id
_entity.type
_entity.pdbx_description
1 polymer ?
#
loop_
_entity_poly.entity_id
_entity_poly.type
_entity_poly.pdbx_seq_one_letter_code
_entity_poly.pdbx_strand_id
1 'polypeptide(L)'
;MGEKVGLQSPFVVLHSCSATARRIRNMLPVLIAGASAPPRPFSPWRRRELPIRLSSSKPLRALQNSEGGSRPLGRAWPAVSAALFGSGFLLGPLLDGIHSRVGLQVYGNGALDLGPLHTHILVPPLLGAFYCTVGLLQLFLDERAPPRSKATGSPRDTATSLIVLTMFIELSAEMYRAGVPSNAEAYVLFAVAEFVWLFLDSSWLGFALACLVGVACPLAEVPLVRLLECWSYPNADVQLFGTGLMSWTTTCYFVYTPFLANLARLLKSRLADDNTEGKEE
;
A
#
# COMPACT_ATOMS: atom_id res chain seq x y z
N MET A 1 -44.01 -46.05 -37.61
CA MET A 1 -45.01 -44.98 -37.40
C MET A 1 -44.25 -43.75 -36.93
N GLY A 2 -43.98 -42.70 -37.70
CA GLY A 2 -44.79 -41.94 -38.67
C GLY A 2 -44.94 -40.52 -38.09
N GLU A 3 -44.02 -39.58 -38.42
CA GLU A 3 -44.23 -38.33 -39.23
C GLU A 3 -45.01 -37.22 -38.49
N LYS A 4 -44.74 -35.89 -38.55
CA LYS A 4 -43.96 -34.97 -39.41
C LYS A 4 -43.85 -33.60 -38.64
N VAL A 5 -42.69 -32.91 -38.63
CA VAL A 5 -42.31 -31.67 -39.39
C VAL A 5 -42.77 -30.32 -38.81
N GLY A 6 -41.79 -29.39 -38.70
CA GLY A 6 -42.02 -27.95 -38.52
C GLY A 6 -40.73 -27.14 -38.40
N LEU A 7 -40.07 -26.89 -39.54
CA LEU A 7 -38.86 -26.07 -39.74
C LEU A 7 -39.27 -24.60 -39.97
N GLN A 8 -38.55 -23.61 -39.43
CA GLN A 8 -38.19 -22.37 -40.16
C GLN A 8 -37.32 -21.39 -39.34
N SER A 9 -36.12 -21.13 -39.87
CA SER A 9 -35.37 -19.87 -39.68
C SER A 9 -35.86 -18.81 -40.68
N PRO A 10 -35.41 -17.56 -40.52
CA PRO A 10 -35.00 -16.80 -41.70
C PRO A 10 -33.58 -16.21 -41.58
N PHE A 11 -32.89 -16.28 -42.72
CA PHE A 11 -31.71 -15.50 -43.11
C PHE A 11 -32.15 -14.14 -43.68
N VAL A 12 -31.16 -13.29 -44.08
CA VAL A 12 -31.20 -12.08 -44.96
C VAL A 12 -31.00 -10.77 -44.16
N VAL A 13 -30.05 -9.84 -44.43
CA VAL A 13 -29.03 -9.66 -45.49
C VAL A 13 -27.94 -8.66 -45.02
N LEU A 14 -26.73 -8.77 -45.58
CA LEU A 14 -25.62 -7.82 -45.48
C LEU A 14 -25.94 -6.43 -46.07
N HIS A 15 -25.38 -5.37 -45.48
CA HIS A 15 -24.79 -4.28 -46.26
C HIS A 15 -23.52 -3.72 -45.61
N SER A 16 -22.46 -3.69 -46.42
CA SER A 16 -21.14 -3.10 -46.18
C SER A 16 -21.20 -1.57 -46.34
N CYS A 17 -20.44 -0.81 -45.54
CA CYS A 17 -19.52 0.21 -46.08
C CYS A 17 -18.63 0.89 -45.01
N SER A 18 -17.31 0.77 -45.23
CA SER A 18 -16.24 1.78 -45.15
C SER A 18 -16.08 2.72 -43.95
N ALA A 19 -14.91 2.54 -43.31
CA ALA A 19 -13.95 3.52 -42.81
C ALA A 19 -14.21 5.01 -43.05
N THR A 20 -13.84 5.86 -42.07
CA THR A 20 -12.92 7.01 -42.28
C THR A 20 -12.35 7.49 -40.94
N ALA A 21 -11.02 7.57 -40.88
CA ALA A 21 -10.24 8.24 -39.85
C ALA A 21 -10.35 9.77 -39.94
N ARG A 22 -10.34 10.50 -38.81
CA ARG A 22 -9.55 11.75 -38.73
C ARG A 22 -9.35 12.30 -37.31
N ARG A 23 -8.08 12.22 -36.92
CA ARG A 23 -7.32 13.10 -36.05
C ARG A 23 -7.75 14.58 -36.17
N ILE A 24 -8.04 15.23 -35.05
CA ILE A 24 -8.10 16.70 -34.95
C ILE A 24 -6.97 17.17 -34.02
N ARG A 25 -5.97 17.77 -34.65
CA ARG A 25 -4.98 18.69 -34.05
C ARG A 25 -5.22 19.99 -34.79
N ASN A 26 -5.50 21.09 -34.10
CA ASN A 26 -5.42 22.43 -34.68
C ASN A 26 -4.78 23.40 -33.67
N MET A 27 -3.69 24.03 -34.14
CA MET A 27 -3.03 25.20 -33.59
C MET A 27 -3.27 26.39 -34.53
N LEU A 28 -3.54 27.57 -33.93
CA LEU A 28 -3.30 28.97 -34.40
C LEU A 28 -3.99 29.45 -35.71
N PRO A 29 -4.00 30.76 -36.11
CA PRO A 29 -3.25 31.97 -35.67
C PRO A 29 -4.02 33.36 -35.70
N VAL A 30 -3.27 34.48 -35.61
CA VAL A 30 -3.42 35.86 -36.22
C VAL A 30 -3.74 37.02 -35.23
N LEU A 31 -2.77 37.89 -34.84
CA LEU A 31 -2.19 39.16 -35.41
C LEU A 31 -3.07 40.43 -35.13
N ILE A 32 -2.57 41.60 -34.67
CA ILE A 32 -1.81 42.71 -35.34
C ILE A 32 -1.34 43.70 -34.22
N ALA A 33 -0.03 44.01 -34.02
CA ALA A 33 0.84 45.11 -34.51
C ALA A 33 0.51 46.58 -34.10
N GLY A 34 1.52 47.31 -33.58
CA GLY A 34 1.54 48.78 -33.43
C GLY A 34 2.72 49.31 -32.58
N ALA A 35 3.60 50.12 -33.17
CA ALA A 35 4.93 50.49 -32.68
C ALA A 35 5.05 51.89 -32.03
N SER A 36 6.16 52.13 -31.31
CA SER A 36 7.03 53.35 -31.29
C SER A 36 7.48 53.88 -29.90
N ALA A 37 8.78 54.21 -29.80
CA ALA A 37 9.48 55.06 -28.80
C ALA A 37 10.17 56.23 -29.59
N PRO A 38 10.92 57.25 -29.06
CA PRO A 38 11.55 57.50 -27.73
C PRO A 38 11.45 59.03 -27.31
N PRO A 39 12.41 59.79 -26.69
CA PRO A 39 13.55 59.56 -25.75
C PRO A 39 13.56 60.49 -24.46
N ARG A 40 14.66 60.43 -23.69
CA ARG A 40 14.99 61.03 -22.35
C ARG A 40 15.21 62.57 -22.30
N PRO A 41 15.46 63.15 -21.09
CA PRO A 41 16.82 63.68 -20.85
C PRO A 41 17.43 63.50 -19.43
N PHE A 42 18.76 63.69 -19.42
CA PHE A 42 19.81 63.86 -18.39
C PHE A 42 19.48 64.87 -17.26
N SER A 43 20.10 65.02 -16.06
CA SER A 43 21.26 64.47 -15.32
C SER A 43 21.26 65.10 -13.88
N PRO A 44 22.40 65.33 -13.18
CA PRO A 44 22.96 64.56 -12.06
C PRO A 44 22.82 65.28 -10.69
N TRP A 45 22.90 64.62 -9.53
CA TRP A 45 23.51 65.24 -8.33
C TRP A 45 23.99 64.18 -7.33
N ARG A 46 25.27 64.30 -7.00
CA ARG A 46 26.02 63.59 -5.97
C ARG A 46 25.65 64.19 -4.61
N ARG A 47 25.22 63.38 -3.64
CA ARG A 47 25.34 63.72 -2.21
C ARG A 47 25.83 62.50 -1.44
N ARG A 48 26.91 62.72 -0.71
CA ARG A 48 27.67 61.79 0.12
C ARG A 48 27.31 62.11 1.56
N GLU A 49 26.66 61.23 2.30
CA GLU A 49 26.54 61.31 3.76
C GLU A 49 26.72 59.92 4.41
N LEU A 50 27.31 59.94 5.59
CA LEU A 50 28.06 58.89 6.31
C LEU A 50 27.16 57.92 7.13
N PRO A 51 27.71 56.81 7.68
CA PRO A 51 26.97 55.58 7.94
C PRO A 51 26.23 55.62 9.28
N ILE A 52 24.94 55.30 9.26
CA ILE A 52 24.20 54.89 10.44
C ILE A 52 24.44 53.39 10.62
N ARG A 53 25.04 53.02 11.75
CA ARG A 53 25.20 51.62 12.20
C ARG A 53 23.82 50.98 12.34
N LEU A 54 23.35 50.31 11.29
CA LEU A 54 22.29 49.32 11.43
C LEU A 54 22.90 48.04 12.00
N SER A 55 22.42 47.71 13.19
CA SER A 55 22.59 46.43 13.86
C SER A 55 22.43 45.29 12.85
N SER A 56 23.44 44.42 12.82
CA SER A 56 23.48 43.19 12.03
C SER A 56 22.36 42.25 12.49
N SER A 57 21.15 42.46 12.00
CA SER A 57 20.13 41.43 11.93
C SER A 57 20.57 40.46 10.83
N LYS A 58 21.25 39.38 11.26
CA LYS A 58 21.41 38.17 10.44
C LYS A 58 20.03 37.85 9.84
N PRO A 59 19.89 37.70 8.51
CA PRO A 59 18.67 37.14 7.99
C PRO A 59 18.54 35.74 8.57
N LEU A 60 17.46 35.51 9.30
CA LEU A 60 17.02 34.19 9.73
C LEU A 60 16.76 33.37 8.45
N ARG A 61 17.83 32.78 7.89
CA ARG A 61 17.76 31.64 6.98
C ARG A 61 17.33 30.41 7.79
N ALA A 62 16.16 30.50 8.42
CA ALA A 62 15.38 29.37 8.90
C ALA A 62 14.29 29.08 7.87
N LEU A 63 14.73 28.85 6.64
CA LEU A 63 14.04 28.10 5.62
C LEU A 63 15.17 27.30 4.93
N GLN A 64 15.90 26.54 5.74
CA GLN A 64 16.49 25.33 5.22
C GLN A 64 15.30 24.46 4.86
N ASN A 65 15.15 24.24 3.56
CA ASN A 65 14.44 23.09 3.05
C ASN A 65 14.79 21.91 3.95
N SER A 66 13.82 21.45 4.73
CA SER A 66 13.87 20.09 5.27
C SER A 66 13.63 19.19 4.07
N GLU A 67 14.63 19.12 3.18
CA GLU A 67 14.74 18.03 2.24
C GLU A 67 14.85 16.79 3.13
N GLY A 68 13.75 16.04 3.19
CA GLY A 68 13.62 14.80 3.93
C GLY A 68 14.56 13.74 3.37
N GLY A 69 15.86 13.94 3.57
CA GLY A 69 16.85 12.90 3.53
C GLY A 69 16.52 11.96 4.69
N SER A 70 15.93 10.81 4.36
CA SER A 70 15.64 9.74 5.29
C SER A 70 16.93 9.43 6.07
N ARG A 71 16.95 9.80 7.36
CA ARG A 71 18.05 9.39 8.27
C ARG A 71 18.18 7.86 8.18
N PRO A 72 19.40 7.31 8.08
CA PRO A 72 19.57 5.86 8.07
C PRO A 72 19.00 5.27 9.36
N LEU A 73 18.44 4.06 9.28
CA LEU A 73 17.82 3.31 10.37
C LEU A 73 18.73 3.24 11.58
N GLY A 74 20.04 3.22 11.32
CA GLY A 74 21.09 3.59 12.28
C GLY A 74 20.95 2.82 13.59
N ARG A 75 21.18 3.50 14.72
CA ARG A 75 21.11 2.88 16.05
C ARG A 75 19.68 2.56 16.51
N ALA A 76 18.65 3.11 15.85
CA ALA A 76 17.26 2.91 16.23
C ALA A 76 16.69 1.55 15.77
N TRP A 77 17.42 0.80 14.92
CA TRP A 77 16.95 -0.47 14.37
C TRP A 77 16.43 -1.48 15.40
N PRO A 78 17.02 -1.67 16.61
CA PRO A 78 16.50 -2.65 17.57
C PRO A 78 15.15 -2.21 18.13
N ALA A 79 14.99 -0.92 18.44
CA ALA A 79 13.75 -0.36 18.96
C ALA A 79 12.63 -0.42 17.92
N VAL A 80 12.94 -0.04 16.66
CA VAL A 80 11.99 -0.14 15.53
C VAL A 80 11.59 -1.59 15.28
N SER A 81 12.54 -2.53 15.32
CA SER A 81 12.27 -3.96 15.16
C SER A 81 11.35 -4.49 16.26
N ALA A 82 11.62 -4.15 17.52
CA ALA A 82 10.80 -4.54 18.65
C ALA A 82 9.40 -3.94 18.58
N ALA A 83 9.27 -2.68 18.17
CA ALA A 83 7.98 -2.01 18.01
C ALA A 83 7.17 -2.60 16.84
N LEU A 84 7.79 -2.91 15.70
CA LEU A 84 7.15 -3.59 14.58
C LEU A 84 6.69 -5.00 14.99
N PHE A 85 7.57 -5.75 15.66
CA PHE A 85 7.23 -7.08 16.17
C PHE A 85 6.06 -7.02 17.15
N GLY A 86 6.10 -6.14 18.14
CA GLY A 86 5.03 -5.95 19.11
C GLY A 86 3.73 -5.51 18.47
N SER A 87 3.78 -4.63 17.46
CA SER A 87 2.61 -4.21 16.70
C SER A 87 1.98 -5.39 15.95
N GLY A 88 2.78 -6.23 15.29
CA GLY A 88 2.28 -7.43 14.60
C GLY A 88 1.78 -8.49 15.56
N PHE A 89 2.43 -8.65 16.72
CA PHE A 89 2.03 -9.59 17.75
C PHE A 89 0.65 -9.26 18.32
N LEU A 90 0.31 -7.96 18.43
CA LEU A 90 -0.97 -7.51 18.98
C LEU A 90 -2.04 -7.31 17.90
N LEU A 91 -1.73 -6.57 16.83
CA LEU A 91 -2.70 -6.25 15.78
C LEU A 91 -2.95 -7.42 14.83
N GLY A 92 -1.93 -8.26 14.61
CA GLY A 92 -2.01 -9.40 13.72
C GLY A 92 -3.15 -10.34 14.10
N PRO A 93 -3.17 -10.90 15.33
CA PRO A 93 -4.26 -11.77 15.78
C PRO A 93 -5.65 -11.12 15.68
N LEU A 94 -5.76 -9.80 15.90
CA LEU A 94 -7.05 -9.10 15.76
C LEU A 94 -7.55 -9.08 14.31
N LEU A 95 -6.66 -8.91 13.34
CA LEU A 95 -7.00 -8.96 11.92
C LEU A 95 -7.27 -10.41 11.47
N ASP A 96 -6.45 -11.36 11.93
CA ASP A 96 -6.65 -12.80 11.72
C ASP A 96 -8.02 -13.28 12.23
N GLY A 97 -8.44 -12.80 13.41
CA GLY A 97 -9.72 -13.11 14.03
C GLY A 97 -10.94 -12.79 13.17
N ILE A 98 -10.82 -11.88 12.19
CA ILE A 98 -11.89 -11.55 11.25
C ILE A 98 -12.20 -12.75 10.36
N HIS A 99 -11.18 -13.46 9.89
CA HIS A 99 -11.30 -14.66 9.05
C HIS A 99 -11.73 -15.87 9.85
N SER A 100 -11.21 -16.05 11.07
CA SER A 100 -11.60 -17.20 11.90
C SER A 100 -13.05 -17.11 12.38
N ARG A 101 -13.59 -15.90 12.61
CA ARG A 101 -14.99 -15.67 12.98
C ARG A 101 -15.98 -16.27 11.98
N VAL A 102 -15.63 -16.30 10.70
CA VAL A 102 -16.48 -16.84 9.63
C VAL A 102 -16.11 -18.27 9.23
N GLY A 103 -15.18 -18.91 9.97
CA GLY A 103 -14.70 -20.25 9.66
C GLY A 103 -13.93 -20.34 8.33
N LEU A 104 -13.29 -19.24 7.91
CA LEU A 104 -12.37 -19.27 6.76
C LEU A 104 -11.15 -20.13 7.11
N GLN A 105 -10.55 -19.84 8.26
CA GLN A 105 -9.47 -20.60 8.85
C GLN A 105 -10.00 -21.28 10.10
N VAL A 106 -9.84 -22.60 10.15
CA VAL A 106 -10.26 -23.41 11.30
C VAL A 106 -9.01 -23.89 12.02
N TYR A 107 -8.87 -23.46 13.28
CA TYR A 107 -7.74 -23.79 14.14
C TYR A 107 -7.96 -25.12 14.87
N GLY A 108 -6.90 -25.93 14.92
CA GLY A 108 -6.91 -27.25 15.56
C GLY A 108 -6.28 -27.23 16.95
N ASN A 109 -5.40 -28.20 17.23
CA ASN A 109 -4.61 -28.22 18.46
C ASN A 109 -3.78 -26.94 18.58
N GLY A 110 -3.84 -26.26 19.72
CA GLY A 110 -3.15 -24.99 19.93
C GLY A 110 -4.01 -23.76 19.61
N ALA A 111 -5.30 -23.93 19.31
CA ALA A 111 -6.26 -22.84 19.28
C ALA A 111 -6.34 -22.12 20.64
N LEU A 112 -6.49 -20.80 20.59
CA LEU A 112 -6.63 -19.88 21.70
C LEU A 112 -7.91 -19.09 21.52
N ASP A 113 -8.73 -19.11 22.57
CA ASP A 113 -9.96 -18.32 22.67
C ASP A 113 -9.75 -17.18 23.67
N LEU A 114 -9.77 -15.94 23.19
CA LEU A 114 -9.63 -14.72 23.99
C LEU A 114 -10.83 -13.82 23.76
N GLY A 115 -11.91 -14.08 24.50
CA GLY A 115 -13.19 -13.41 24.26
C GLY A 115 -13.73 -13.75 22.87
N PRO A 116 -14.02 -12.78 21.98
CA PRO A 116 -14.49 -13.04 20.62
C PRO A 116 -13.36 -13.45 19.65
N LEU A 117 -12.09 -13.38 20.07
CA LEU A 117 -10.96 -13.73 19.23
C LEU A 117 -10.67 -15.23 19.31
N HIS A 118 -10.72 -15.91 18.17
CA HIS A 118 -10.30 -17.30 17.99
C HIS A 118 -9.08 -17.35 17.06
N THR A 119 -7.92 -17.79 17.55
CA THR A 119 -6.66 -17.85 16.78
C THR A 119 -5.78 -19.02 17.24
N HIS A 120 -4.55 -19.17 16.76
CA HIS A 120 -3.60 -20.21 17.20
C HIS A 120 -2.44 -19.61 18.01
N ILE A 121 -1.87 -20.36 18.96
CA ILE A 121 -0.76 -19.90 19.82
C ILE A 121 0.48 -19.41 19.05
N LEU A 122 0.69 -19.93 17.84
CA LEU A 122 1.77 -19.51 16.95
C LEU A 122 1.44 -18.26 16.11
N VAL A 123 0.17 -17.89 15.96
CA VAL A 123 -0.22 -16.75 15.12
C VAL A 123 0.35 -15.42 15.65
N PRO A 124 0.27 -15.08 16.95
CA PRO A 124 0.87 -13.85 17.46
C PRO A 124 2.38 -13.71 17.17
N PRO A 125 3.26 -14.68 17.52
CA PRO A 125 4.69 -14.55 17.21
C PRO A 125 4.99 -14.57 15.70
N LEU A 126 4.22 -15.31 14.89
CA LEU A 126 4.38 -15.33 13.43
C LEU A 126 4.03 -13.96 12.81
N LEU A 127 2.92 -13.35 13.22
CA LEU A 127 2.51 -12.05 12.72
C LEU A 127 3.41 -10.92 13.23
N GLY A 128 3.95 -11.05 14.45
CA GLY A 128 5.04 -10.20 14.92
C GLY A 128 6.28 -10.28 14.02
N ALA A 129 6.71 -11.51 13.68
CA ALA A 129 7.83 -11.71 12.76
C ALA A 129 7.54 -11.17 11.35
N PHE A 130 6.32 -11.34 10.84
CA PHE A 130 5.88 -10.80 9.56
C PHE A 130 5.97 -9.27 9.52
N TYR A 131 5.40 -8.57 10.51
CA TYR A 131 5.44 -7.11 10.58
C TYR A 131 6.88 -6.59 10.67
N CYS A 132 7.69 -7.23 11.51
CA CYS A 132 9.10 -6.88 11.67
C CYS A 132 9.89 -7.05 10.38
N THR A 133 9.80 -8.22 9.74
CA THR A 133 10.56 -8.54 8.53
C THR A 133 10.19 -7.65 7.35
N VAL A 134 8.89 -7.52 7.06
CA VAL A 134 8.41 -6.69 5.94
C VAL A 134 8.65 -5.20 6.22
N GLY A 135 8.40 -4.74 7.44
CA GLY A 135 8.63 -3.35 7.82
C GLY A 135 10.12 -2.96 7.74
N LEU A 136 11.03 -3.80 8.22
CA LEU A 136 12.47 -3.56 8.10
C LEU A 136 12.94 -3.63 6.65
N LEU A 137 12.42 -4.57 5.86
CA LEU A 137 12.72 -4.65 4.43
C LEU A 137 12.28 -3.38 3.71
N GLN A 138 11.09 -2.85 4.01
CA GLN A 138 10.63 -1.58 3.47
C GLN A 138 11.59 -0.43 3.82
N LEU A 139 11.99 -0.30 5.09
CA LEU A 139 12.91 0.76 5.52
C LEU A 139 14.29 0.62 4.89
N PHE A 140 14.78 -0.61 4.71
CA PHE A 140 16.02 -0.88 4.00
C PHE A 140 15.93 -0.44 2.53
N LEU A 141 14.81 -0.72 1.85
CA LEU A 141 14.60 -0.31 0.47
C LEU A 141 14.48 1.22 0.33
N ASP A 142 13.83 1.89 1.29
CA ASP A 142 13.71 3.36 1.34
C ASP A 142 15.08 4.07 1.46
N GLU A 143 16.09 3.40 2.04
CA GLU A 143 17.46 3.93 2.12
C GLU A 143 18.24 3.74 0.82
N ARG A 144 17.86 2.74 0.01
CA ARG A 144 18.50 2.48 -1.29
C ARG A 144 17.88 3.28 -2.42
N ALA A 145 16.60 3.61 -2.30
CA ALA A 145 15.86 4.40 -3.27
C ALA A 145 14.88 5.34 -2.55
N PRO A 146 14.86 6.64 -2.87
CA PRO A 146 13.92 7.57 -2.27
C PRO A 146 12.47 7.09 -2.45
N PRO A 147 11.65 7.08 -1.39
CA PRO A 147 10.28 6.61 -1.49
C PRO A 147 9.46 7.56 -2.36
N ARG A 148 9.20 7.17 -3.60
CA ARG A 148 8.21 7.82 -4.48
C ARG A 148 6.83 7.21 -4.22
N SER A 149 6.41 7.24 -2.96
CA SER A 149 5.24 6.55 -2.44
C SER A 149 4.31 7.53 -1.71
N LYS A 150 3.01 7.27 -1.77
CA LYS A 150 1.98 7.98 -1.00
C LYS A 150 1.93 7.56 0.46
N ALA A 151 2.55 6.44 0.83
CA ALA A 151 2.62 5.97 2.21
C ALA A 151 3.63 6.80 3.00
N THR A 152 3.29 8.02 3.42
CA THR A 152 4.28 8.95 3.98
C THR A 152 4.84 8.53 5.35
N GLY A 153 4.16 7.64 6.07
CA GLY A 153 4.46 7.34 7.46
C GLY A 153 3.92 8.37 8.45
N SER A 154 3.00 9.25 8.02
CA SER A 154 2.27 10.10 8.95
C SER A 154 1.31 9.28 9.83
N PRO A 155 0.97 9.73 11.06
CA PRO A 155 -0.03 9.05 11.88
C PRO A 155 -1.39 8.89 11.17
N ARG A 156 -1.79 9.90 10.40
CA ARG A 156 -3.03 9.90 9.62
C ARG A 156 -3.01 8.83 8.54
N ASP A 157 -1.93 8.72 7.77
CA ASP A 157 -1.84 7.74 6.68
C ASP A 157 -1.70 6.33 7.24
N THR A 158 -1.01 6.16 8.37
CA THR A 158 -0.94 4.88 9.09
C THR A 158 -2.31 4.44 9.58
N ALA A 159 -3.08 5.32 10.22
CA ALA A 159 -4.44 5.00 10.66
C ALA A 159 -5.36 4.72 9.46
N THR A 160 -5.27 5.51 8.40
CA THR A 160 -6.08 5.34 7.18
C THR A 160 -5.79 4.01 6.50
N SER A 161 -4.51 3.66 6.34
CA SER A 161 -4.11 2.38 5.75
C SER A 161 -4.47 1.18 6.63
N LEU A 162 -4.42 1.30 7.96
CA LEU A 162 -4.94 0.26 8.86
C LEU A 162 -6.45 0.06 8.68
N ILE A 163 -7.21 1.15 8.65
CA ILE A 163 -8.68 1.11 8.46
C ILE A 163 -9.03 0.46 7.12
N VAL A 164 -8.33 0.82 6.04
CA VAL A 164 -8.54 0.21 4.71
C VAL A 164 -8.15 -1.27 4.70
N LEU A 165 -7.04 -1.64 5.34
CA LEU A 165 -6.64 -3.05 5.51
C LEU A 165 -7.73 -3.84 6.25
N THR A 166 -8.21 -3.33 7.39
CA THR A 166 -9.29 -3.98 8.14
C THR A 166 -10.56 -4.13 7.29
N MET A 167 -10.96 -3.11 6.54
CA MET A 167 -12.10 -3.20 5.63
C MET A 167 -11.90 -4.22 4.51
N PHE A 168 -10.69 -4.36 3.97
CA PHE A 168 -10.38 -5.37 2.96
C PHE A 168 -10.49 -6.79 3.53
N ILE A 169 -9.93 -7.02 4.73
CA ILE A 169 -10.03 -8.32 5.39
C ILE A 169 -11.49 -8.64 5.74
N GLU A 170 -12.26 -7.67 6.25
CA GLU A 170 -13.70 -7.82 6.49
C GLU A 170 -14.47 -8.14 5.20
N LEU A 171 -14.17 -7.45 4.10
CA LEU A 171 -14.78 -7.72 2.80
C LEU A 171 -14.55 -9.18 2.36
N SER A 172 -13.31 -9.67 2.46
CA SER A 172 -13.00 -11.07 2.13
C SER A 172 -13.73 -12.06 3.07
N ALA A 173 -13.83 -11.76 4.37
CA ALA A 173 -14.58 -12.60 5.30
C ALA A 173 -16.08 -12.66 4.97
N GLU A 174 -16.68 -11.52 4.64
CA GLU A 174 -18.11 -11.45 4.33
C GLU A 174 -18.45 -12.07 2.97
N MET A 175 -17.57 -11.95 1.97
CA MET A 175 -17.72 -12.64 0.69
C MET A 175 -17.68 -14.16 0.86
N TYR A 176 -16.70 -14.66 1.62
CA TYR A 176 -16.61 -16.06 1.99
C TYR A 176 -17.86 -16.54 2.74
N ARG A 177 -18.28 -15.79 3.78
CA ARG A 177 -19.48 -16.10 4.59
C ARG A 177 -20.75 -16.14 3.74
N ALA A 178 -20.85 -15.27 2.74
CA ALA A 178 -21.98 -15.22 1.83
C ALA A 178 -21.96 -16.37 0.78
N GLY A 179 -20.91 -17.19 0.74
CA GLY A 179 -20.77 -18.27 -0.23
C GLY A 179 -20.58 -17.77 -1.66
N VAL A 180 -19.93 -16.62 -1.83
CA VAL A 180 -19.59 -16.09 -3.16
C VAL A 180 -18.72 -17.13 -3.90
N PRO A 181 -18.95 -17.40 -5.19
CA PRO A 181 -18.10 -18.31 -5.96
C PRO A 181 -16.62 -17.89 -5.90
N SER A 182 -15.72 -18.83 -5.65
CA SER A 182 -14.30 -18.56 -5.38
C SER A 182 -13.60 -17.75 -6.47
N ASN A 183 -13.94 -18.00 -7.74
CA ASN A 183 -13.42 -17.23 -8.87
C ASN A 183 -13.88 -15.76 -8.84
N ALA A 184 -15.13 -15.51 -8.50
CA ALA A 184 -15.66 -14.15 -8.38
C ALA A 184 -15.04 -13.42 -7.19
N GLU A 185 -14.89 -14.11 -6.06
CA GLU A 185 -14.20 -13.59 -4.87
C GLU A 185 -12.76 -13.20 -5.19
N ALA A 186 -12.01 -14.09 -5.85
CA ALA A 186 -10.65 -13.80 -6.28
C ALA A 186 -10.59 -12.57 -7.19
N TYR A 187 -11.38 -12.50 -8.26
CA TYR A 187 -11.34 -11.34 -9.17
C TYR A 187 -11.66 -10.01 -8.48
N VAL A 188 -12.66 -9.99 -7.60
CA VAL A 188 -13.02 -8.79 -6.84
C VAL A 188 -11.89 -8.38 -5.91
N LEU A 189 -11.35 -9.31 -5.12
CA LEU A 189 -10.29 -9.00 -4.15
C LEU A 189 -8.98 -8.59 -4.85
N PHE A 190 -8.63 -9.19 -5.99
CA PHE A 190 -7.51 -8.73 -6.81
C PHE A 190 -7.71 -7.30 -7.31
N ALA A 191 -8.86 -6.99 -7.90
CA ALA A 191 -9.15 -5.64 -8.38
C ALA A 191 -9.11 -4.61 -7.25
N VAL A 192 -9.72 -4.92 -6.10
CA VAL A 192 -9.71 -4.03 -4.93
C VAL A 192 -8.28 -3.88 -4.37
N ALA A 193 -7.48 -4.94 -4.33
CA ALA A 193 -6.10 -4.87 -3.84
C ALA A 193 -5.23 -3.93 -4.71
N GLU A 194 -5.40 -3.98 -6.03
CA GLU A 194 -4.73 -3.05 -6.95
C GLU A 194 -5.17 -1.60 -6.69
N PHE A 195 -6.47 -1.35 -6.47
CA PHE A 195 -6.95 -0.03 -6.09
C PHE A 195 -6.35 0.43 -4.76
N VAL A 196 -6.32 -0.42 -3.74
CA VAL A 196 -5.72 -0.12 -2.43
C VAL A 196 -4.26 0.30 -2.59
N TRP A 197 -3.46 -0.47 -3.33
CA TRP A 197 -2.08 -0.09 -3.62
C TRP A 197 -1.99 1.23 -4.39
N LEU A 198 -2.79 1.41 -5.45
CA LEU A 198 -2.77 2.62 -6.29
C LEU A 198 -3.11 3.89 -5.48
N PHE A 199 -4.01 3.79 -4.51
CA PHE A 199 -4.43 4.93 -3.70
C PHE A 199 -3.54 5.18 -2.48
N LEU A 200 -3.03 4.13 -1.82
CA LEU A 200 -2.29 4.27 -0.57
C LEU A 200 -0.76 4.27 -0.72
N ASP A 201 -0.21 3.65 -1.77
CA ASP A 201 1.24 3.59 -1.99
C ASP A 201 1.62 4.15 -3.37
N SER A 202 1.08 3.59 -4.45
CA SER A 202 1.34 3.95 -5.85
C SER A 202 2.80 3.85 -6.33
N SER A 203 3.72 3.34 -5.51
CA SER A 203 5.11 3.19 -5.90
C SER A 203 5.39 1.82 -6.51
N TRP A 204 6.26 1.77 -7.53
CA TRP A 204 6.72 0.52 -8.14
C TRP A 204 7.46 -0.39 -7.17
N LEU A 205 8.23 0.19 -6.26
CA LEU A 205 8.94 -0.56 -5.23
C LEU A 205 7.96 -1.18 -4.23
N GLY A 206 6.97 -0.41 -3.78
CA GLY A 206 5.87 -0.90 -2.95
C GLY A 206 5.08 -1.99 -3.66
N PHE A 207 4.82 -1.85 -4.97
CA PHE A 207 4.16 -2.88 -5.77
C PHE A 207 4.98 -4.17 -5.82
N ALA A 208 6.28 -4.07 -6.10
CA ALA A 208 7.17 -5.23 -6.14
C ALA A 208 7.23 -5.94 -4.78
N LEU A 209 7.30 -5.17 -3.68
CA LEU A 209 7.24 -5.73 -2.33
C LEU A 209 5.88 -6.38 -2.04
N ALA A 210 4.78 -5.77 -2.46
CA ALA A 210 3.43 -6.31 -2.32
C ALA A 210 3.27 -7.63 -3.07
N CYS A 211 3.79 -7.73 -4.30
CA CYS A 211 3.82 -8.99 -5.05
C CYS A 211 4.69 -10.05 -4.35
N LEU A 212 5.88 -9.66 -3.87
CA LEU A 212 6.77 -10.57 -3.13
C LEU A 212 6.08 -11.13 -1.89
N VAL A 213 5.48 -10.26 -1.08
CA VAL A 213 4.76 -10.62 0.16
C VAL A 213 3.53 -11.46 -0.16
N GLY A 214 2.76 -11.06 -1.18
CA GLY A 214 1.59 -11.79 -1.66
C GLY A 214 1.90 -13.21 -2.13
N VAL A 215 3.12 -13.50 -2.59
CA VAL A 215 3.54 -14.86 -2.99
C VAL A 215 4.23 -15.60 -1.84
N ALA A 216 5.17 -14.95 -1.16
CA ALA A 216 6.00 -15.58 -0.14
C ALA A 216 5.20 -15.99 1.10
N CYS A 217 4.21 -15.20 1.51
CA CYS A 217 3.42 -15.50 2.71
C CYS A 217 2.51 -16.73 2.54
N PRO A 218 1.70 -16.86 1.46
CA PRO A 218 0.97 -18.11 1.20
C PRO A 218 1.90 -19.33 1.08
N LEU A 219 3.10 -19.18 0.51
CA LEU A 219 4.09 -20.25 0.49
C LEU A 219 4.59 -20.62 1.89
N ALA A 220 4.78 -19.64 2.77
CA ALA A 220 5.17 -19.86 4.16
C ALA A 220 4.07 -20.51 5.00
N GLU A 221 2.79 -20.38 4.62
CA GLU A 221 1.68 -21.09 5.27
C GLU A 221 1.68 -22.59 4.99
N VAL A 222 2.18 -23.03 3.82
CA VAL A 222 2.17 -24.45 3.43
C VAL A 222 2.76 -25.38 4.51
N PRO A 223 3.98 -25.15 5.05
CA PRO A 223 4.50 -26.01 6.12
C PRO A 223 3.71 -25.89 7.43
N LEU A 224 3.11 -24.73 7.74
CA LEU A 224 2.32 -24.55 8.97
C LEU A 224 1.02 -25.36 8.94
N VAL A 225 0.35 -25.37 7.78
CA VAL A 225 -0.88 -26.14 7.57
C VAL A 225 -0.57 -27.62 7.40
N ARG A 226 0.44 -27.98 6.61
CA ARG A 226 0.71 -29.38 6.24
C ARG A 226 1.49 -30.18 7.28
N LEU A 227 2.50 -29.56 7.89
CA LEU A 227 3.45 -30.26 8.76
C LEU A 227 3.15 -30.02 10.23
N LEU A 228 2.69 -28.82 10.57
CA LEU A 228 2.37 -28.44 11.95
C LEU A 228 0.87 -28.48 12.26
N GLU A 229 0.02 -28.72 11.25
CA GLU A 229 -1.44 -28.84 11.36
C GLU A 229 -2.09 -27.70 12.18
N CYS A 230 -1.51 -26.50 12.10
CA CYS A 230 -1.93 -25.38 12.95
C CYS A 230 -3.34 -24.90 12.60
N TRP A 231 -3.69 -24.88 11.30
CA TRP A 231 -5.01 -24.55 10.79
C TRP A 231 -5.26 -25.22 9.44
N SER A 232 -6.51 -25.14 8.98
CA SER A 232 -6.93 -25.56 7.65
C SER A 232 -7.94 -24.60 7.03
N TYR A 233 -8.04 -24.62 5.71
CA TYR A 233 -9.04 -23.90 4.92
C TYR A 233 -10.09 -24.90 4.41
N PRO A 234 -11.30 -24.96 4.99
CA PRO A 234 -12.28 -26.00 4.65
C PRO A 234 -12.73 -25.99 3.19
N ASN A 235 -12.76 -24.80 2.57
CA ASN A 235 -13.23 -24.59 1.20
C ASN A 235 -12.10 -24.14 0.25
N ALA A 236 -10.89 -24.70 0.43
CA ALA A 236 -9.73 -24.47 -0.44
C ALA A 236 -10.09 -24.55 -1.94
N ASP A 237 -9.72 -23.52 -2.72
CA ASP A 237 -9.96 -23.46 -4.17
C ASP A 237 -8.68 -23.71 -4.99
N VAL A 238 -7.51 -23.66 -4.35
CA VAL A 238 -6.21 -23.97 -4.95
C VAL A 238 -5.42 -24.95 -4.08
N GLN A 239 -4.62 -25.78 -4.75
CA GLN A 239 -3.74 -26.76 -4.12
C GLN A 239 -2.28 -26.37 -4.36
N LEU A 240 -1.56 -26.10 -3.28
CA LEU A 240 -0.14 -25.74 -3.31
C LEU A 240 0.67 -26.79 -2.55
N PHE A 241 1.51 -27.53 -3.25
CA PHE A 241 2.26 -28.68 -2.70
C PHE A 241 1.36 -29.70 -1.97
N GLY A 242 0.13 -29.88 -2.47
CA GLY A 242 -0.87 -30.78 -1.89
C GLY A 242 -1.55 -30.24 -0.63
N THR A 243 -1.43 -28.94 -0.35
CA THR A 243 -2.10 -28.22 0.72
C THR A 243 -3.11 -27.24 0.14
N GLY A 244 -4.36 -27.31 0.64
CA GLY A 244 -5.42 -26.43 0.22
C GLY A 244 -5.28 -25.02 0.82
N LEU A 245 -5.36 -23.99 -0.03
CA LEU A 245 -5.38 -22.57 0.36
C LEU A 245 -6.50 -21.85 -0.40
N MET A 246 -6.84 -20.61 0.02
CA MET A 246 -7.64 -19.70 -0.81
C MET A 246 -6.73 -19.01 -1.83
N SER A 247 -7.14 -18.96 -3.09
CA SER A 247 -6.40 -18.31 -4.18
C SER A 247 -6.16 -16.84 -3.89
N TRP A 248 -7.13 -16.20 -3.23
CA TRP A 248 -7.10 -14.79 -2.87
C TRP A 248 -6.36 -14.49 -1.57
N THR A 249 -5.85 -15.49 -0.83
CA THR A 249 -4.95 -15.25 0.32
C THR A 249 -3.75 -14.39 -0.10
N THR A 250 -3.29 -14.53 -1.35
CA THR A 250 -2.25 -13.68 -1.93
C THR A 250 -2.59 -12.18 -1.86
N THR A 251 -3.85 -11.82 -2.10
CA THR A 251 -4.32 -10.43 -2.11
C THR A 251 -4.39 -9.87 -0.69
N CYS A 252 -4.75 -10.69 0.30
CA CYS A 252 -4.74 -10.30 1.71
C CYS A 252 -3.33 -9.86 2.12
N TYR A 253 -2.31 -10.67 1.86
CA TYR A 253 -0.92 -10.29 2.14
C TYR A 253 -0.43 -9.10 1.30
N PHE A 254 -0.84 -9.01 0.05
CA PHE A 254 -0.51 -7.87 -0.80
C PHE A 254 -0.99 -6.54 -0.16
N VAL A 255 -2.25 -6.48 0.31
CA VAL A 255 -2.82 -5.25 0.88
C VAL A 255 -2.29 -4.88 2.27
N TYR A 256 -1.57 -5.77 2.95
CA TYR A 256 -0.85 -5.39 4.18
C TYR A 256 0.25 -4.36 3.91
N THR A 257 0.84 -4.36 2.72
CA THR A 257 2.08 -3.63 2.47
C THR A 257 1.98 -2.11 2.58
N PRO A 258 0.92 -1.40 2.11
CA PRO A 258 0.82 0.05 2.31
C PRO A 258 0.68 0.43 3.80
N PHE A 259 0.01 -0.40 4.60
CA PHE A 259 -0.08 -0.20 6.04
C PHE A 259 1.28 -0.43 6.72
N LEU A 260 1.96 -1.54 6.41
CA LEU A 260 3.28 -1.84 6.96
C LEU A 260 4.31 -0.78 6.57
N ALA A 261 4.24 -0.25 5.35
CA ALA A 261 5.11 0.85 4.92
C ALA A 261 4.88 2.12 5.74
N ASN A 262 3.61 2.52 5.95
CA ASN A 262 3.29 3.66 6.80
C ASN A 262 3.72 3.43 8.26
N LEU A 263 3.41 2.27 8.82
CA LEU A 263 3.76 1.93 10.21
C LEU A 263 5.27 1.94 10.42
N ALA A 264 6.04 1.30 9.52
CA ALA A 264 7.48 1.24 9.63
C ALA A 264 8.12 2.63 9.54
N ARG A 265 7.66 3.47 8.60
CA ARG A 265 8.12 4.87 8.46
C ARG A 265 7.78 5.70 9.70
N LEU A 266 6.57 5.55 10.25
CA LEU A 266 6.12 6.23 11.47
C LEU A 266 6.97 5.82 12.68
N LEU A 267 7.19 4.52 12.88
CA LEU A 267 7.98 4.02 14.00
C LEU A 267 9.45 4.46 13.88
N LYS A 268 10.01 4.41 12.66
CA LYS A 268 11.36 4.93 12.40
C LYS A 268 11.46 6.42 12.75
N SER A 269 10.50 7.25 12.35
CA SER A 269 10.56 8.68 12.65
C SER A 269 10.51 8.94 14.16
N ARG A 270 9.58 8.28 14.88
CA ARG A 270 9.42 8.49 16.33
C ARG A 270 10.63 8.00 17.14
N LEU A 271 11.14 6.82 16.83
CA LEU A 271 12.20 6.19 17.63
C LEU A 271 13.61 6.63 17.22
N ALA A 272 13.78 7.21 16.03
CA ALA A 272 15.03 7.85 15.66
C ALA A 272 15.23 9.21 16.36
N ASP A 273 14.13 9.93 16.63
CA ASP A 273 14.17 11.24 17.30
C ASP A 273 14.51 11.10 18.80
N ASP A 274 13.91 10.14 19.51
CA ASP A 274 14.20 9.87 20.93
C ASP A 274 15.68 9.52 21.19
N ASN A 275 16.34 8.85 20.24
CA ASN A 275 17.76 8.50 20.35
C ASN A 275 18.72 9.69 20.18
N THR A 276 18.23 10.81 19.65
CA THR A 276 19.01 12.05 19.52
C THR A 276 18.88 12.97 20.72
N GLU A 277 17.73 13.02 21.39
CA GLU A 277 17.50 13.88 22.56
C GLU A 277 18.27 13.41 23.81
N GLY A 278 18.39 12.09 24.04
CA GLY A 278 19.13 11.52 25.18
C GLY A 278 20.66 11.68 25.13
N LYS A 279 21.19 12.57 24.27
CA LYS A 279 22.62 12.90 24.15
C LYS A 279 22.94 14.38 24.39
N GLU A 280 21.93 15.23 24.59
CA GLU A 280 22.13 16.66 24.86
C GLU A 280 22.10 17.02 26.36
N GLU A 281 22.02 16.02 27.24
CA GLU A 281 22.22 16.13 28.70
C GLU A 281 23.58 15.58 29.14
#